data_AF-Q26755-F1
#
_entry.id   AF-Q26755-F1
#
_cell.length_a   1.000
_cell.length_b   1.000
_cell.length_c   1.000
_cell.angle_alpha   90.00
_cell.angle_beta   90.00
_cell.angle_gamma   90.00
#
_symmetry.space_group_name_H-M   'P 1'
#
loop_
_entity.id
_entity.type
_entity.pdbx_description
1 polymer ?
#
loop_
_entity_poly.entity_id
_entity_poly.type
_entity_poly.pdbx_seq_one_letter_code
_entity_poly.pdbx_strand_id
1 'polypeptide(L)'
;KLKASDSRSFLDPMPEGVPLSELELDKDEKFSTMEEERRKLIAEDREGNATRIAELEVAMNEHSHELAKLKASDSRSFLDPMPEGVPLSELELDKDEKFSTMEEERRKLIAEDREGNAARIAELEVAMNEHSHELAKLKASDSRSFQS
;
A
#
# COMPACT_ATOMS: atom_id res chain seq x y z
N LYS A 1 8.00 13.46 -23.75
CA LYS A 1 7.93 14.21 -22.48
C LYS A 1 6.46 14.31 -22.09
N LEU A 2 6.01 13.54 -21.09
CA LEU A 2 4.66 13.71 -20.53
C LEU A 2 4.54 15.17 -20.03
N LYS A 3 3.45 15.87 -20.37
CA LYS A 3 3.18 17.20 -19.82
C LYS A 3 3.07 17.06 -18.31
N ALA A 4 3.50 18.07 -17.55
CA ALA A 4 3.36 18.11 -16.08
C ALA A 4 1.90 17.91 -15.61
N SER A 5 0.90 18.07 -16.49
CA SER A 5 -0.50 17.75 -16.22
C SER A 5 -0.80 16.26 -16.06
N ASP A 6 0.02 15.36 -16.62
CA ASP A 6 -0.14 13.90 -16.51
C ASP A 6 0.66 13.31 -15.34
N SER A 7 1.26 14.16 -14.51
CA SER A 7 1.95 13.76 -13.30
C SER A 7 0.96 13.22 -12.27
N ARG A 8 1.11 11.95 -11.88
CA ARG A 8 0.42 11.31 -10.74
C ARG A 8 1.00 11.71 -9.37
N SER A 9 1.74 12.82 -9.29
CA SER A 9 2.43 13.29 -8.07
C SER A 9 1.50 13.68 -6.92
N PHE A 10 0.18 13.76 -7.15
CA PHE A 10 -0.82 14.01 -6.12
C PHE A 10 -1.24 12.73 -5.39
N LEU A 11 -0.87 11.55 -5.92
CA LEU A 11 -1.12 10.28 -5.26
C LEU A 11 -0.08 10.05 -4.15
N ASP A 12 -0.51 9.37 -3.09
CA ASP A 12 0.40 8.71 -2.16
C ASP A 12 1.34 7.78 -2.96
N PRO A 13 2.66 7.89 -2.82
CA PRO A 13 3.59 6.98 -3.51
C PRO A 13 3.55 5.54 -2.96
N MET A 14 3.11 5.34 -1.71
CA MET A 14 3.07 4.05 -1.02
C MET A 14 1.75 3.84 -0.26
N PRO A 15 0.58 3.92 -0.92
CA PRO A 15 -0.70 3.66 -0.27
C PRO A 15 -0.68 2.27 0.39
N GLU A 16 -1.09 2.19 1.67
CA GLU A 16 -1.11 0.94 2.46
C GLU A 16 0.27 0.20 2.51
N GLY A 17 1.38 0.91 2.28
CA GLY A 17 2.73 0.36 2.20
C GLY A 17 3.09 -0.31 0.87
N VAL A 18 2.22 -0.21 -0.14
CA VAL A 18 2.42 -0.79 -1.48
C VAL A 18 2.82 0.29 -2.47
N PRO A 19 3.96 0.16 -3.19
CA PRO A 19 4.35 1.16 -4.17
C PRO A 19 3.37 1.22 -5.35
N LEU A 20 3.06 2.42 -5.84
CA LEU A 20 2.14 2.62 -6.98
C LEU A 20 2.47 1.76 -8.21
N SER A 21 3.76 1.44 -8.42
CA SER A 21 4.22 0.59 -9.53
C SER A 21 3.67 -0.85 -9.47
N GLU A 22 3.20 -1.32 -8.31
CA GLU A 22 2.64 -2.67 -8.13
C GLU A 22 1.11 -2.72 -8.26
N LEU A 23 0.44 -1.57 -8.34
CA LEU A 23 -1.02 -1.49 -8.45
C LEU A 23 -1.55 -1.61 -9.87
N GLU A 24 -0.66 -1.57 -10.87
CA GLU A 24 -1.02 -1.64 -12.29
C GLU A 24 -2.13 -0.65 -12.70
N LEU A 25 -2.08 0.60 -12.18
CA LEU A 25 -3.14 1.61 -12.35
C LEU A 25 -3.57 1.86 -13.80
N ASP A 26 -2.66 1.67 -14.78
CA ASP A 26 -2.96 1.81 -16.21
C ASP A 26 -3.91 0.75 -16.75
N LYS A 27 -4.08 -0.38 -16.03
CA LYS A 27 -5.00 -1.47 -16.38
C LYS A 27 -6.30 -1.40 -15.59
N ASP A 28 -6.39 -0.52 -14.59
CA ASP A 28 -7.60 -0.31 -13.82
C ASP A 28 -8.52 0.68 -14.57
N GLU A 29 -9.70 0.20 -14.98
CA GLU A 29 -10.64 0.99 -15.80
C GLU A 29 -11.21 2.19 -15.04
N LYS A 30 -11.47 2.05 -13.74
CA LYS A 30 -12.01 3.12 -12.89
C LYS A 30 -10.97 4.24 -12.75
N PHE A 31 -9.72 3.89 -12.47
CA PHE A 31 -8.60 4.82 -12.39
C PHE A 31 -8.35 5.52 -13.73
N SER A 32 -8.33 4.76 -14.83
CA SER A 32 -8.13 5.29 -16.19
C SER A 32 -9.22 6.30 -16.58
N THR A 33 -10.47 6.04 -16.19
CA THR A 33 -11.60 6.95 -16.42
C THR A 33 -11.42 8.26 -15.66
N MET A 34 -11.06 8.20 -14.38
CA MET A 34 -10.78 9.40 -13.57
C MET A 34 -9.59 10.18 -14.12
N GLU A 35 -8.54 9.50 -14.58
CA GLU A 35 -7.38 10.16 -15.19
C GLU A 35 -7.73 10.88 -16.50
N GLU A 36 -8.59 10.30 -17.34
CA GLU A 36 -9.09 10.98 -18.54
C GLU A 36 -9.94 12.21 -18.18
N GLU A 37 -10.84 12.10 -17.21
CA GLU A 37 -11.65 13.22 -16.73
C GLU A 37 -10.78 14.36 -16.18
N ARG A 38 -9.77 14.02 -15.36
CA ARG A 38 -8.82 15.01 -14.83
C ARG A 38 -8.08 15.73 -15.95
N ARG A 39 -7.62 15.00 -16.97
CA ARG A 39 -6.96 15.60 -18.14
C ARG A 39 -7.89 16.54 -18.91
N LYS A 40 -9.18 16.20 -19.04
CA LYS A 40 -10.19 17.07 -19.67
C LYS A 40 -10.40 18.36 -18.89
N LEU A 41 -10.60 18.28 -17.57
CA LEU A 41 -10.81 19.45 -16.71
C LEU A 41 -9.62 20.41 -16.74
N ILE A 42 -8.39 19.89 -16.71
CA ILE A 42 -7.16 20.69 -16.81
C ILE A 42 -7.05 21.38 -18.19
N ALA A 43 -7.43 20.67 -19.26
CA ALA A 43 -7.33 21.19 -20.62
C ALA A 43 -8.42 22.25 -20.93
N GLU A 44 -9.59 22.14 -20.31
CA GLU A 44 -10.70 23.07 -20.45
C GLU A 44 -10.40 24.41 -19.77
N ASP A 45 -10.19 24.39 -18.45
CA ASP A 45 -9.83 25.56 -17.64
C ASP A 45 -9.28 25.09 -16.28
N ARG A 46 -7.95 25.05 -16.15
CA ARG A 46 -7.29 24.58 -14.92
C ARG A 46 -7.68 25.39 -13.69
N GLU A 47 -7.79 26.72 -13.82
CA GLU A 47 -8.05 27.60 -12.68
C GLU A 47 -9.53 27.55 -12.32
N GLY A 48 -10.42 27.63 -13.32
CA GLY A 48 -11.87 27.52 -13.10
C GLY A 48 -12.31 26.15 -12.58
N ASN A 49 -11.62 25.07 -12.96
CA ASN A 49 -11.91 23.71 -12.50
C ASN A 49 -11.11 23.27 -11.26
N ALA A 50 -10.38 24.16 -10.60
CA ALA A 50 -9.46 23.78 -9.53
C ALA A 50 -10.11 22.93 -8.41
N THR A 51 -11.33 23.28 -7.98
CA THR A 51 -12.06 22.50 -6.96
C THR A 51 -12.41 21.09 -7.45
N ARG A 52 -12.95 20.96 -8.68
CA ARG A 52 -13.29 19.65 -9.26
C ARG A 52 -12.04 18.78 -9.48
N ILE A 53 -10.94 19.40 -9.90
CA ILE A 53 -9.66 18.68 -10.07
C ILE A 53 -9.20 18.16 -8.71
N ALA A 54 -9.26 18.96 -7.64
CA ALA A 54 -8.88 18.53 -6.30
C ALA A 54 -9.78 17.39 -5.77
N GLU A 55 -11.10 17.50 -5.94
CA GLU A 55 -12.05 16.43 -5.57
C GLU A 55 -11.75 15.13 -6.31
N LEU A 56 -11.46 15.22 -7.62
CA LEU A 56 -11.12 14.06 -8.44
C LEU A 56 -9.76 13.47 -8.05
N GLU A 57 -8.76 14.29 -7.73
CA GLU A 57 -7.46 13.84 -7.23
C GLU A 57 -7.59 13.09 -5.89
N VAL A 58 -8.47 13.54 -4.99
CA VAL A 58 -8.79 12.82 -3.75
C VAL A 58 -9.42 11.46 -4.06
N ALA A 59 -10.43 11.41 -4.94
CA ALA A 59 -11.08 10.15 -5.32
C ALA A 59 -10.12 9.17 -6.02
N MET A 60 -9.20 9.67 -6.84
CA MET A 60 -8.12 8.87 -7.45
C MET A 60 -7.15 8.31 -6.41
N ASN A 61 -6.84 9.10 -5.37
CA ASN A 61 -6.00 8.63 -4.28
C ASN A 61 -6.72 7.55 -3.45
N GLU A 62 -7.97 7.78 -3.06
CA GLU A 62 -8.80 6.81 -2.34
C GLU A 62 -8.89 5.48 -3.09
N HIS A 63 -9.11 5.49 -4.41
CA HIS A 63 -9.13 4.28 -5.22
C HIS A 63 -7.77 3.57 -5.25
N SER A 64 -6.67 4.33 -5.23
CA SER A 64 -5.32 3.77 -5.13
C SER A 64 -5.10 3.07 -3.78
N HIS A 65 -5.63 3.61 -2.68
CA HIS A 65 -5.65 2.94 -1.36
C HIS A 65 -6.51 1.66 -1.38
N GLU A 66 -7.66 1.66 -2.05
CA GLU A 66 -8.50 0.45 -2.19
C GLU A 66 -7.74 -0.67 -2.89
N LEU A 67 -7.09 -0.38 -4.01
CA LEU A 67 -6.27 -1.35 -4.76
C LEU A 67 -5.06 -1.82 -3.93
N ALA A 68 -4.39 -0.90 -3.25
CA ALA A 68 -3.25 -1.21 -2.41
C ALA A 68 -3.61 -2.10 -1.23
N LYS A 69 -4.77 -1.90 -0.61
CA LYS A 69 -5.27 -2.75 0.48
C LYS A 69 -5.44 -4.20 0.02
N LEU A 70 -6.00 -4.41 -1.17
CA LEU A 70 -6.14 -5.74 -1.76
C LEU A 70 -4.77 -6.36 -2.06
N LYS A 71 -3.85 -5.57 -2.65
CA LYS A 71 -2.49 -6.02 -2.96
C LYS A 71 -1.69 -6.38 -1.71
N ALA A 72 -1.77 -5.56 -0.67
CA ALA A 72 -1.13 -5.80 0.62
C ALA A 72 -1.68 -7.06 1.30
N SER A 73 -3.00 -7.27 1.26
CA SER A 73 -3.60 -8.47 1.83
C SER A 73 -3.12 -9.75 1.12
N ASP A 74 -3.01 -9.72 -0.21
CA ASP A 74 -2.49 -10.85 -0.98
C ASP A 74 -0.98 -11.06 -0.74
N SER A 75 -0.20 -9.97 -0.73
CA SER A 75 1.26 -10.05 -0.55
C SER A 75 1.66 -10.58 0.82
N ARG A 76 0.82 -10.37 1.84
CA ARG A 76 0.99 -10.76 3.26
C ARG A 76 0.30 -12.07 3.63
N SER A 77 -0.22 -12.84 2.67
CA SER A 77 -0.99 -14.07 2.94
C SER A 77 -0.21 -15.19 3.65
N PHE A 78 1.12 -15.07 3.74
CA PHE A 78 1.99 -16.01 4.44
C PHE A 78 2.09 -15.75 5.95
N LEU A 79 1.63 -14.58 6.42
CA LEU A 79 1.59 -14.24 7.83
C LEU A 79 0.46 -14.99 8.54
N ASP A 80 0.63 -15.22 9.84
CA ASP A 80 -0.49 -15.57 10.72
C ASP A 80 -1.56 -14.46 10.62
N PRO A 81 -2.82 -14.76 10.29
CA PRO A 81 -3.87 -13.73 10.24
C PRO A 81 -4.24 -13.17 11.62
N MET A 82 -3.95 -13.89 12.71
CA MET A 82 -4.27 -13.51 14.08
C MET A 82 -3.09 -13.78 15.05
N PRO A 83 -1.91 -13.17 14.84
CA PRO A 83 -0.78 -13.33 15.73
C PRO A 83 -1.19 -12.96 17.16
N GLU A 84 -0.97 -13.87 18.11
CA GLU A 84 -1.35 -13.71 19.52
C GLU A 84 -2.86 -13.39 19.73
N GLY A 85 -3.71 -13.73 18.75
CA GLY A 85 -5.14 -13.43 18.75
C GLY A 85 -5.51 -12.02 18.29
N VAL A 86 -4.56 -11.19 17.87
CA VAL A 86 -4.80 -9.85 17.34
C VAL A 86 -4.84 -9.90 15.80
N PRO A 87 -5.89 -9.42 15.13
CA PRO A 87 -5.95 -9.45 13.66
C PRO A 87 -4.89 -8.52 13.05
N LEU A 88 -4.28 -8.93 11.93
CA LEU A 88 -3.25 -8.13 11.24
C LEU A 88 -3.70 -6.69 10.91
N SER A 89 -4.99 -6.48 10.62
CA SER A 89 -5.57 -5.17 10.35
C SER A 89 -5.47 -4.20 11.53
N GLU A 90 -5.26 -4.69 12.74
CA GLU A 90 -5.06 -3.87 13.93
C GLU A 90 -3.58 -3.57 14.19
N LEU A 91 -2.62 -4.23 13.55
CA LEU A 91 -1.20 -4.03 13.85
C LEU A 91 -0.59 -2.80 13.16
N GLU A 92 -1.29 -2.17 12.23
CA GLU A 92 -0.79 -1.01 11.46
C GLU A 92 0.60 -1.27 10.84
N LEU A 93 0.77 -2.46 10.24
CA LEU A 93 2.06 -2.94 9.70
C LEU A 93 2.69 -1.98 8.68
N ASP A 94 1.86 -1.23 7.96
CA ASP A 94 2.25 -0.19 7.01
C ASP A 94 2.91 1.03 7.66
N LYS A 95 2.70 1.23 8.96
CA LYS A 95 3.33 2.30 9.77
C LYS A 95 4.57 1.81 10.53
N ASP A 96 4.80 0.51 10.56
CA ASP A 96 5.99 -0.05 11.19
C ASP A 96 7.18 -0.03 10.21
N GLU A 97 8.22 0.74 10.55
CA GLU A 97 9.39 0.94 9.68
C GLU A 97 10.17 -0.37 9.45
N LYS A 98 10.25 -1.24 10.46
CA LYS A 98 10.97 -2.51 10.38
C LYS A 98 10.24 -3.48 9.46
N PHE A 99 8.92 -3.59 9.60
CA PHE A 99 8.07 -4.38 8.74
C PHE A 99 8.11 -3.87 7.30
N SER A 100 7.98 -2.56 7.09
CA SER A 100 8.06 -1.93 5.77
C SER A 100 9.40 -2.19 5.07
N THR A 101 10.50 -2.16 5.82
CA THR A 101 11.84 -2.49 5.31
C THR A 101 11.92 -3.94 4.85
N MET A 102 11.37 -4.89 5.63
CA MET A 102 11.33 -6.30 5.25
C MET A 102 10.43 -6.55 4.03
N GLU A 103 9.29 -5.86 3.93
CA GLU A 103 8.43 -5.93 2.74
C GLU A 103 9.15 -5.43 1.48
N GLU A 104 9.89 -4.32 1.58
CA GLU A 104 10.69 -3.81 0.47
C GLU A 104 11.78 -4.80 0.04
N GLU A 105 12.51 -5.39 0.99
CA GLU A 105 13.51 -6.42 0.69
C GLU A 105 12.87 -7.64 0.02
N ARG A 106 11.74 -8.13 0.55
CA ARG A 106 11.02 -9.28 -0.03
C ARG A 106 10.57 -8.99 -1.46
N ARG A 107 10.01 -7.80 -1.73
CA ARG A 107 9.64 -7.37 -3.08
C ARG A 107 10.84 -7.38 -4.03
N LYS A 108 11.99 -6.84 -3.60
CA LYS A 108 13.23 -6.84 -4.40
C LYS A 108 13.69 -8.24 -4.74
N LEU A 109 13.70 -9.17 -3.77
CA LEU A 109 14.12 -10.56 -3.99
C LEU A 109 13.21 -11.30 -4.98
N ILE A 110 11.89 -11.10 -4.88
CA ILE A 110 10.91 -11.69 -5.80
C ILE A 110 11.10 -11.13 -7.22
N ALA A 111 11.32 -9.82 -7.34
CA ALA A 111 11.49 -9.15 -8.63
C ALA A 111 12.82 -9.50 -9.31
N GLU A 112 13.87 -9.76 -8.53
CA GLU A 112 15.20 -10.16 -9.03
C GLU A 112 15.20 -11.60 -9.60
N ASP A 113 14.84 -12.58 -8.77
CA ASP A 113 14.74 -13.99 -9.13
C ASP A 113 14.00 -14.75 -8.02
N ARG A 114 12.70 -14.95 -8.20
CA ARG A 114 11.86 -15.63 -7.20
C ARG A 114 12.34 -17.05 -6.88
N GLU A 115 12.76 -17.81 -7.90
CA GLU A 115 13.15 -19.22 -7.71
C GLU A 115 14.54 -19.30 -7.10
N GLY A 116 15.50 -18.51 -7.58
CA GLY A 116 16.85 -18.45 -7.04
C GLY A 116 16.92 -17.90 -5.61
N ASN A 117 16.02 -16.97 -5.25
CA ASN A 117 15.96 -16.38 -3.92
C ASN A 117 15.02 -17.12 -2.95
N ALA A 118 14.44 -18.26 -3.31
CA ALA A 118 13.39 -18.93 -2.52
C ALA A 118 13.77 -19.15 -1.04
N ALA A 119 15.01 -19.56 -0.74
CA ALA A 119 15.46 -19.75 0.64
C ALA A 119 15.51 -18.42 1.43
N ARG A 120 16.03 -17.35 0.82
CA ARG A 120 16.10 -16.02 1.44
C ARG A 120 14.72 -15.42 1.64
N ILE A 121 13.81 -15.62 0.68
CA ILE A 121 12.41 -15.19 0.80
C ILE A 121 11.75 -15.92 1.98
N ALA A 122 11.94 -17.24 2.10
CA ALA A 122 11.37 -18.01 3.21
C ALA A 122 11.92 -17.57 4.58
N GLU A 123 13.23 -17.34 4.69
CA GLU A 123 13.84 -16.81 5.92
C GLU A 123 13.28 -15.43 6.29
N LEU A 124 13.11 -14.56 5.30
CA LEU A 124 12.55 -13.23 5.51
C LEU A 124 11.06 -13.29 5.88
N GLU A 125 10.28 -14.17 5.27
CA GLU A 125 8.86 -14.40 5.61
C GLU A 125 8.69 -14.88 7.06
N VAL A 126 9.59 -15.75 7.54
CA VAL A 126 9.62 -16.15 8.96
C VAL A 126 9.89 -14.95 9.86
N ALA A 127 10.91 -14.13 9.55
CA ALA A 127 11.25 -12.94 10.33
C ALA A 127 10.10 -11.90 10.35
N MET A 128 9.42 -11.71 9.22
CA MET A 128 8.24 -10.85 9.13
C MET A 128 7.09 -11.36 10.00
N ASN A 129 6.87 -12.68 10.03
CA ASN A 129 5.85 -13.28 10.87
C ASN A 129 6.20 -13.12 12.36
N GLU A 130 7.43 -13.45 12.76
CA GLU A 130 7.92 -13.25 14.13
C GLU A 130 7.73 -11.80 14.60
N HIS A 131 8.06 -10.83 13.74
CA HIS A 131 7.86 -9.42 14.07
C HIS A 131 6.38 -9.03 14.21
N SER A 132 5.50 -9.61 13.39
CA SER A 132 4.04 -9.43 13.53
C SER A 132 3.54 -9.95 14.89
N HIS A 133 4.10 -11.06 15.38
CA HIS A 133 3.83 -11.55 16.73
C HIS A 133 4.35 -10.60 17.81
N GLU A 134 5.53 -9.99 17.65
CA GLU A 134 6.04 -8.98 18.59
C GLU A 134 5.09 -7.77 18.70
N LEU A 135 4.65 -7.22 17.57
CA LEU A 135 3.70 -6.10 17.52
C LEU A 135 2.36 -6.48 18.16
N ALA A 136 1.86 -7.69 17.90
CA ALA A 136 0.64 -8.18 18.51
C ALA A 136 0.74 -8.31 20.03
N LYS A 137 1.88 -8.78 20.58
CA LYS A 137 2.10 -8.84 22.04
C LYS A 137 2.01 -7.46 22.66
N LEU A 138 2.66 -6.46 22.05
CA LEU A 138 2.63 -5.08 22.52
C LEU A 138 1.20 -4.53 22.52
N LYS A 139 0.46 -4.72 21.43
CA LYS A 139 -0.94 -4.26 21.33
C LYS A 139 -1.87 -4.95 22.31
N ALA A 140 -1.69 -6.26 22.53
CA ALA A 140 -2.44 -7.04 23.50
C ALA A 140 -2.09 -6.69 24.97
N SER A 141 -0.89 -6.17 25.23
CA SER A 141 -0.53 -5.68 26.57
C SER A 141 -1.04 -4.26 26.84
N ASP A 142 -1.03 -3.39 25.83
CA ASP A 142 -1.54 -2.01 25.96
C ASP A 142 -3.05 -2.01 26.23
N SER A 143 -3.81 -2.84 25.51
CA SER A 143 -5.25 -3.00 25.73
C SER A 143 -5.60 -3.51 27.13
N ARG A 144 -4.77 -4.40 27.71
CA ARG A 144 -4.96 -4.88 29.09
C ARG A 144 -4.64 -3.81 30.14
N SER A 145 -3.73 -2.90 29.86
CA SER A 145 -3.32 -1.85 30.79
C SER A 145 -4.38 -0.75 30.98
N PHE A 146 -5.33 -0.61 30.05
CA PHE A 146 -6.45 0.34 30.16
C PHE A 146 -7.68 -0.22 30.89
N GLN A 147 -7.72 -1.52 31.18
CA GLN A 147 -8.89 -2.18 31.79
C GLN A 147 -8.71 -2.55 33.28
N SER A 148 -7.60 -2.16 33.92
CA SER A 148 -7.34 -2.35 35.36
C SER A 148 -7.17 -1.02 36.08
#